data_AF-E3E8Q0-F1
#
_entry.id   AF-E3E8Q0-F1
#
_cell.length_a   1.000
_cell.length_b   1.000
_cell.length_c   1.000
_cell.angle_alpha   90.00
_cell.angle_beta   90.00
_cell.angle_gamma   90.00
#
_symmetry.space_group_name_H-M   'P 1'
#
loop_
_entity.id
_entity.type
_entity.pdbx_description
1 polymer ?
#
loop_
_entity_poly.entity_id
_entity_poly.type
_entity_poly.pdbx_seq_one_letter_code
_entity_poly.pdbx_strand_id
1 'polypeptide(L)'
;MSFSKIYDYKLRAYFNERISDLSHEDLFYSYPDQEQNLRILTLNINEQDHISLVRWHDLFDRSLFTKMDHPILSVADAERLIRLLSLIFNIFDIHKDIAYSQKNLCCVYYQYQVSHLAERGNEFSPTQDRLLFLHQLLFELGLGDDIYDRLTIENNKLMYSMEDARQYDMHILIDILHEHINKNEMDIDTRAALGKIKNLQGQLVSFILGSHDVYDFPYDDFNKPFAEATMFIHAYNSNKNRVLEVLIDCINEHQSPTEKFISNLILMNYSYFILKSNPSEITYFKCFCKKKPGVFMKVLSALLEIRFFIDKSSFTNTGINYYLSRLKGVK
;
A
#
# COMPACT_ATOMS: atom_id res chain seq x y z
N MET A 1 0.40 -20.53 2.59
CA MET A 1 0.41 -19.41 3.55
C MET A 1 -0.50 -18.31 3.00
N SER A 2 -1.18 -17.55 3.85
CA SER A 2 -2.05 -16.46 3.41
C SER A 2 -1.55 -15.15 3.99
N PHE A 3 -1.02 -14.29 3.13
CA PHE A 3 -0.59 -12.94 3.49
C PHE A 3 -1.76 -12.06 3.94
N SER A 4 -2.99 -12.33 3.48
CA SER A 4 -4.17 -11.62 3.98
C SER A 4 -4.38 -11.82 5.48
N LYS A 5 -4.08 -13.00 6.04
CA LYS A 5 -4.11 -13.22 7.51
C LYS A 5 -3.03 -12.42 8.25
N ILE A 6 -1.83 -12.32 7.68
CA ILE A 6 -0.73 -11.51 8.26
C ILE A 6 -1.10 -10.03 8.20
N TYR A 7 -1.74 -9.61 7.10
CA TYR A 7 -2.19 -8.24 6.90
C TYR A 7 -3.40 -7.87 7.80
N ASP A 8 -4.34 -8.79 7.99
CA ASP A 8 -5.43 -8.67 8.98
C ASP A 8 -4.85 -8.48 10.38
N TYR A 9 -3.90 -9.32 10.79
CA TYR A 9 -3.18 -9.15 12.05
C TYR A 9 -2.54 -7.76 12.13
N LYS A 10 -1.83 -7.30 11.09
CA LYS A 10 -1.23 -5.96 11.04
C LYS A 10 -2.28 -4.87 11.30
N LEU A 11 -3.41 -4.92 10.59
CA LEU A 11 -4.48 -3.92 10.68
C LEU A 11 -5.10 -3.87 12.09
N ARG A 12 -5.35 -5.04 12.70
CA ARG A 12 -5.85 -5.12 14.08
C ARG A 12 -4.81 -4.65 15.10
N ALA A 13 -3.57 -5.10 14.92
CA ALA A 13 -2.45 -4.77 15.79
C ALA A 13 -2.20 -3.26 15.82
N TYR A 14 -2.28 -2.59 14.66
CA TYR A 14 -2.06 -1.15 14.52
C TYR A 14 -2.98 -0.33 15.42
N PHE A 15 -4.27 -0.68 15.50
CA PHE A 15 -5.25 0.00 16.35
C PHE A 15 -5.36 -0.53 17.78
N ASN A 16 -4.38 -1.34 18.23
CA ASN A 16 -4.34 -1.91 19.58
C ASN A 16 -5.56 -2.79 19.94
N GLU A 17 -6.13 -3.49 18.96
CA GLU A 17 -7.09 -4.55 19.28
C GLU A 17 -6.40 -5.62 20.14
N ARG A 18 -7.09 -6.14 21.17
CA ARG A 18 -6.59 -7.26 21.97
C ARG A 18 -6.62 -8.52 21.10
N ILE A 19 -5.52 -8.76 20.40
CA ILE A 19 -5.33 -9.92 19.53
C ILE A 19 -4.23 -10.82 20.09
N SER A 20 -4.40 -12.13 19.90
CA SER A 20 -3.32 -13.09 20.11
C SER A 20 -2.19 -12.81 19.13
N ASP A 21 -0.96 -13.21 19.48
CA ASP A 21 0.18 -13.14 18.57
C ASP A 21 -0.10 -13.86 17.24
N LEU A 22 0.62 -13.45 16.20
CA LEU A 22 0.50 -14.04 14.88
C LEU A 22 0.74 -15.55 14.97
N SER A 23 -0.31 -16.34 14.75
CA SER A 23 -0.21 -17.80 14.70
C SER A 23 0.35 -18.22 13.34
N HIS A 24 1.66 -18.41 13.28
CA HIS A 24 2.33 -18.96 12.10
C HIS A 24 3.55 -19.80 12.53
N GLU A 25 3.80 -20.90 11.80
CA GLU A 25 4.85 -21.87 12.10
C GLU A 25 6.25 -21.25 11.97
N ASP A 26 6.49 -20.57 10.84
CA ASP A 26 7.81 -20.03 10.50
C ASP A 26 7.95 -18.51 10.70
N LEU A 27 6.86 -17.77 10.90
CA LEU A 27 6.85 -16.31 10.84
C LEU A 27 6.35 -15.73 12.15
N PHE A 28 6.98 -14.65 12.59
CA PHE A 28 6.56 -13.91 13.77
C PHE A 28 6.93 -12.43 13.63
N TYR A 29 6.39 -11.59 14.51
CA TYR A 29 6.81 -10.20 14.59
C TYR A 29 7.90 -10.05 15.65
N SER A 30 9.07 -9.55 15.23
CA SER A 30 10.15 -9.15 16.13
C SER A 30 10.02 -7.68 16.53
N TYR A 31 10.68 -7.33 17.64
CA TYR A 31 10.64 -6.01 18.27
C TYR A 31 12.08 -5.47 18.31
N PRO A 32 12.55 -4.83 17.23
CA PRO A 32 13.95 -4.44 17.09
C PRO A 32 14.39 -3.39 18.12
N ASP A 33 13.45 -2.59 18.63
CA ASP A 33 13.69 -1.63 19.70
C ASP A 33 12.43 -1.60 20.58
N GLN A 34 12.58 -1.86 21.87
CA GLN A 34 11.47 -1.87 22.83
C GLN A 34 10.88 -0.46 23.04
N GLU A 35 11.64 0.59 22.76
CA GLU A 35 11.18 1.98 22.81
C GLU A 35 10.43 2.37 21.53
N GLN A 36 10.74 1.73 20.40
CA GLN A 36 10.06 1.98 19.13
C GLN A 36 8.80 1.13 19.07
N ASN A 37 7.66 1.78 18.81
CA ASN A 37 6.40 1.10 18.51
C ASN A 37 6.41 0.42 17.12
N LEU A 38 7.52 -0.23 16.76
CA LEU A 38 7.79 -0.88 15.49
C LEU A 38 7.79 -2.40 15.68
N ARG A 39 7.05 -3.10 14.81
CA ARG A 39 7.08 -4.55 14.70
C ARG A 39 7.44 -4.93 13.28
N ILE A 40 8.39 -5.86 13.12
CA ILE A 40 8.91 -6.28 11.82
C ILE A 40 8.66 -7.77 11.61
N LEU A 41 8.15 -8.13 10.42
CA LEU A 41 7.92 -9.52 10.06
C LEU A 41 9.25 -10.27 9.89
N THR A 42 9.38 -11.38 10.60
CA THR A 42 10.63 -12.12 10.81
C THR A 42 10.41 -13.60 10.55
N LEU A 43 11.40 -14.25 9.93
CA LEU A 43 11.44 -15.68 9.65
C LEU A 43 12.30 -16.40 10.69
N ASN A 44 11.76 -17.46 11.29
CA ASN A 44 12.55 -18.43 12.04
C ASN A 44 13.35 -19.30 11.07
N ILE A 45 14.67 -19.30 11.22
CA ILE A 45 15.57 -20.19 10.49
C ILE A 45 15.61 -21.53 11.23
N ASN A 46 15.84 -21.48 12.54
CA ASN A 46 15.81 -22.61 13.47
C ASN A 46 15.43 -22.12 14.89
N GLU A 47 15.57 -22.97 15.91
CA GLU A 47 15.19 -22.62 17.30
C GLU A 47 15.98 -21.44 17.90
N GLN A 48 17.18 -21.17 17.40
CA GLN A 48 18.09 -20.17 17.96
C GLN A 48 18.34 -18.98 17.04
N ASP A 49 17.98 -19.09 15.76
CA ASP A 49 18.32 -18.12 14.73
C ASP A 49 17.10 -17.69 13.92
N HIS A 50 17.05 -16.40 13.61
CA HIS A 50 15.96 -15.75 12.92
C HIS A 50 16.44 -14.56 12.12
N ILE A 51 15.70 -14.22 11.07
CA ILE A 51 16.05 -13.12 10.20
C ILE A 51 14.83 -12.28 9.86
N SER A 52 14.98 -10.97 9.97
CA SER A 52 13.97 -10.04 9.45
C SER A 52 13.87 -10.23 7.94
N LEU A 53 12.65 -10.35 7.40
CA LEU A 53 12.46 -10.60 5.97
C LEU A 53 13.04 -9.50 5.10
N VAL A 54 13.13 -8.27 5.59
CA VAL A 54 13.73 -7.13 4.85
C VAL A 54 15.25 -7.30 4.70
N ARG A 55 15.86 -8.04 5.62
CA ARG A 55 17.30 -8.33 5.70
C ARG A 55 17.66 -9.72 5.19
N TRP A 56 16.76 -10.41 4.48
CA TRP A 56 17.01 -11.76 3.95
C TRP A 56 18.30 -11.89 3.14
N HIS A 57 18.78 -10.78 2.54
CA HIS A 57 20.03 -10.73 1.82
C HIS A 57 21.29 -10.90 2.69
N ASP A 58 21.17 -10.86 4.01
CA ASP A 58 22.27 -11.15 4.94
C ASP A 58 22.60 -12.66 5.00
N LEU A 59 21.76 -13.53 4.41
CA LEU A 59 21.97 -14.99 4.34
C LEU A 59 23.00 -15.42 3.28
N PHE A 60 23.48 -14.51 2.44
CA PHE A 60 24.46 -14.80 1.42
C PHE A 60 25.42 -13.63 1.23
N ASP A 61 26.62 -13.93 0.75
CA ASP A 61 27.60 -12.90 0.43
C ASP A 61 27.17 -12.11 -0.82
N ARG A 62 27.21 -10.78 -0.76
CA ARG A 62 26.95 -9.92 -1.93
C ARG A 62 28.00 -10.12 -3.03
N SER A 63 29.18 -10.65 -2.70
CA SER A 63 30.22 -10.98 -3.68
C SER A 63 29.73 -11.95 -4.76
N LEU A 64 28.68 -12.74 -4.49
CA LEU A 64 28.01 -13.63 -5.45
C LEU A 64 27.49 -12.93 -6.71
N PHE A 65 27.27 -11.62 -6.65
CA PHE A 65 26.75 -10.84 -7.77
C PHE A 65 27.85 -10.04 -8.49
N THR A 66 29.12 -10.13 -8.06
CA THR A 66 30.23 -9.42 -8.72
C THR A 66 30.56 -9.94 -10.12
N LYS A 67 30.20 -11.19 -10.40
CA LYS A 67 30.31 -11.82 -11.73
C LYS A 67 29.05 -12.62 -11.99
N MET A 68 28.07 -11.99 -12.64
CA MET A 68 26.88 -12.71 -13.05
C MET A 68 27.05 -13.24 -14.48
N ASP A 69 27.02 -14.56 -14.60
CA ASP A 69 27.04 -15.27 -15.89
C ASP A 69 25.62 -15.81 -16.18
N HIS A 70 24.66 -14.89 -16.33
CA HIS A 70 23.27 -15.24 -16.65
C HIS A 70 22.79 -14.44 -17.87
N PRO A 71 22.13 -15.05 -18.86
CA PRO A 71 21.74 -14.38 -20.11
C PRO A 71 20.66 -13.29 -19.94
N ILE A 72 19.99 -13.25 -18.78
CA ILE A 72 18.88 -12.35 -18.50
C ILE A 72 19.24 -11.29 -17.45
N LEU A 73 20.04 -11.64 -16.43
CA LEU A 73 20.18 -10.83 -15.22
C LEU A 73 21.56 -10.18 -15.18
N SER A 74 21.62 -8.85 -15.23
CA SER A 74 22.85 -8.06 -15.07
C SER A 74 23.14 -7.81 -13.57
N VAL A 75 24.39 -7.48 -13.22
CA VAL A 75 24.78 -7.17 -11.84
C VAL A 75 23.89 -6.07 -11.24
N ALA A 76 23.70 -4.99 -11.99
CA ALA A 76 22.88 -3.86 -11.56
C ALA A 76 21.41 -4.26 -11.39
N ASP A 77 20.88 -5.11 -12.28
CA ASP A 77 19.51 -5.60 -12.15
C ASP A 77 19.34 -6.53 -10.94
N ALA A 78 20.31 -7.40 -10.61
CA ALA A 78 20.22 -8.18 -9.36
C ALA A 78 20.27 -7.30 -8.12
N GLU A 79 21.12 -6.28 -8.07
CA GLU A 79 21.17 -5.36 -6.93
C GLU A 79 19.82 -4.65 -6.72
N ARG A 80 19.21 -4.17 -7.81
CA ARG A 80 17.88 -3.54 -7.78
C ARG A 80 16.79 -4.53 -7.36
N LEU A 81 16.80 -5.76 -7.88
CA LEU A 81 15.85 -6.80 -7.52
C LEU A 81 15.98 -7.21 -6.06
N ILE A 82 17.21 -7.39 -5.54
CA ILE A 82 17.44 -7.68 -4.12
C ILE A 82 16.85 -6.57 -3.26
N ARG A 83 17.09 -5.30 -3.62
CA ARG A 83 16.55 -4.15 -2.89
C ARG A 83 15.03 -4.10 -2.95
N LEU A 84 14.43 -4.31 -4.12
CA LEU A 84 12.98 -4.40 -4.30
C LEU A 84 12.37 -5.50 -3.42
N LEU A 85 12.88 -6.72 -3.55
CA LEU A 85 12.39 -7.91 -2.85
C LEU A 85 12.67 -7.88 -1.34
N SER A 86 13.64 -7.08 -0.89
CA SER A 86 13.85 -6.77 0.52
C SER A 86 12.80 -5.78 1.04
N LEU A 87 12.72 -4.59 0.44
CA LEU A 87 11.91 -3.49 0.99
C LEU A 87 10.41 -3.69 0.80
N ILE A 88 9.99 -4.52 -0.15
CA ILE A 88 8.57 -4.84 -0.33
C ILE A 88 7.95 -5.54 0.90
N PHE A 89 8.75 -6.23 1.73
CA PHE A 89 8.28 -6.81 2.99
C PHE A 89 7.90 -5.76 4.05
N ASN A 90 8.37 -4.51 3.93
CA ASN A 90 7.96 -3.41 4.82
C ASN A 90 6.44 -3.15 4.77
N ILE A 91 5.74 -3.69 3.75
CA ILE A 91 4.28 -3.65 3.69
C ILE A 91 3.62 -4.32 4.91
N PHE A 92 4.32 -5.19 5.63
CA PHE A 92 3.82 -5.83 6.86
C PHE A 92 4.25 -5.12 8.14
N ASP A 93 5.12 -4.12 8.08
CA ASP A 93 5.59 -3.44 9.28
C ASP A 93 4.44 -2.71 9.99
N ILE A 94 4.47 -2.76 11.33
CA ILE A 94 3.50 -2.09 12.19
C ILE A 94 4.24 -1.00 12.95
N HIS A 95 4.07 0.25 12.53
CA HIS A 95 4.71 1.41 13.14
C HIS A 95 3.67 2.30 13.83
N LYS A 96 3.56 2.30 15.16
CA LYS A 96 2.50 3.08 15.86
C LYS A 96 2.89 4.48 16.30
N ASP A 97 4.13 4.90 16.07
CA ASP A 97 4.51 6.29 16.29
C ASP A 97 3.64 7.23 15.46
N ILE A 98 3.16 8.31 16.09
CA ILE A 98 2.29 9.31 15.47
C ILE A 98 2.93 9.96 14.24
N ALA A 99 4.26 10.08 14.20
CA ALA A 99 5.00 10.61 13.06
C ALA A 99 4.81 9.77 11.79
N TYR A 100 4.44 8.49 11.92
CA TYR A 100 4.22 7.56 10.81
C TYR A 100 2.74 7.39 10.45
N SER A 101 1.82 8.03 11.17
CA SER A 101 0.37 7.88 10.96
C SER A 101 -0.07 8.12 9.51
N GLN A 102 0.39 9.22 8.90
CA GLN A 102 0.09 9.54 7.50
C GLN A 102 0.69 8.51 6.54
N LYS A 103 1.95 8.13 6.76
CA LYS A 103 2.63 7.11 5.96
C LYS A 103 1.88 5.78 6.01
N ASN A 104 1.47 5.34 7.19
CA ASN A 104 0.68 4.12 7.35
C ASN A 104 -0.67 4.20 6.61
N LEU A 105 -1.36 5.33 6.72
CA LEU A 105 -2.61 5.57 5.98
C LEU A 105 -2.38 5.45 4.47
N CYS A 106 -1.36 6.13 3.94
CA CYS A 106 -0.99 6.06 2.52
C CYS A 106 -0.63 4.64 2.09
N CYS A 107 0.26 3.95 2.81
CA CYS A 107 0.66 2.57 2.50
C CYS A 107 -0.55 1.64 2.42
N VAL A 108 -1.46 1.70 3.42
CA VAL A 108 -2.64 0.84 3.42
C VAL A 108 -3.60 1.21 2.31
N TYR A 109 -3.81 2.50 2.05
CA TYR A 109 -4.65 2.95 0.94
C TYR A 109 -4.11 2.44 -0.40
N TYR A 110 -2.83 2.70 -0.69
CA TYR A 110 -2.22 2.30 -1.95
C TYR A 110 -2.25 0.79 -2.15
N GLN A 111 -1.87 0.01 -1.13
CA GLN A 111 -1.95 -1.45 -1.19
C GLN A 111 -3.38 -1.95 -1.42
N TYR A 112 -4.36 -1.34 -0.76
CA TYR A 112 -5.77 -1.70 -0.97
C TYR A 112 -6.19 -1.43 -2.42
N GLN A 113 -5.87 -0.24 -2.95
CA GLN A 113 -6.22 0.09 -4.33
C GLN A 113 -5.50 -0.78 -5.37
N VAL A 114 -4.21 -1.10 -5.19
CA VAL A 114 -3.48 -1.99 -6.13
C VAL A 114 -4.12 -3.38 -6.21
N SER A 115 -4.57 -3.91 -5.08
CA SER A 115 -5.14 -5.25 -4.96
C SER A 115 -6.63 -5.34 -5.30
N HIS A 116 -7.40 -4.26 -5.12
CA HIS A 116 -8.87 -4.28 -5.25
C HIS A 116 -9.41 -3.54 -6.46
N LEU A 117 -8.68 -2.56 -7.00
CA LEU A 117 -9.16 -1.80 -8.16
C LEU A 117 -9.33 -2.76 -9.32
N ALA A 118 -10.58 -3.04 -9.67
CA ALA A 118 -10.87 -4.13 -10.57
C ALA A 118 -10.42 -3.78 -11.99
N GLU A 119 -9.79 -4.74 -12.70
CA GLU A 119 -9.75 -4.75 -14.17
C GLU A 119 -11.15 -5.03 -14.78
N ARG A 120 -12.21 -5.12 -13.96
CA ARG A 120 -13.56 -5.56 -14.35
C ARG A 120 -14.49 -4.40 -14.72
N GLY A 121 -14.13 -3.60 -15.72
CA GLY A 121 -15.07 -2.62 -16.29
C GLY A 121 -14.42 -1.57 -17.19
N ASN A 122 -15.12 -1.20 -18.27
CA ASN A 122 -14.64 -0.38 -19.39
C ASN A 122 -14.57 1.14 -19.12
N GLU A 123 -14.59 1.61 -17.87
CA GLU A 123 -14.80 3.05 -17.60
C GLU A 123 -13.52 3.85 -17.27
N PHE A 124 -12.38 3.19 -17.04
CA PHE A 124 -11.08 3.84 -16.79
C PHE A 124 -9.97 3.05 -17.46
N SER A 125 -8.71 3.50 -17.40
CA SER A 125 -7.56 2.59 -17.58
C SER A 125 -7.12 2.13 -16.19
N PRO A 126 -7.76 1.10 -15.60
CA PRO A 126 -7.49 0.72 -14.20
C PRO A 126 -6.03 0.34 -14.02
N THR A 127 -5.39 -0.12 -15.09
CA THR A 127 -3.95 -0.43 -15.14
C THR A 127 -3.08 0.78 -14.83
N GLN A 128 -3.42 2.00 -15.31
CA GLN A 128 -2.62 3.20 -15.03
C GLN A 128 -2.78 3.66 -13.59
N ASP A 129 -4.00 3.65 -13.03
CA ASP A 129 -4.23 4.00 -11.63
C ASP A 129 -3.60 2.98 -10.68
N ARG A 130 -3.76 1.67 -10.97
CA ARG A 130 -3.09 0.60 -10.20
C ARG A 130 -1.58 0.76 -10.24
N LEU A 131 -1.01 1.04 -11.41
CA LEU A 131 0.43 1.24 -11.54
C LEU A 131 0.90 2.45 -10.75
N LEU A 132 0.18 3.57 -10.82
CA LEU A 132 0.48 4.75 -10.01
C LEU A 132 0.45 4.43 -8.52
N PHE A 133 -0.60 3.76 -8.03
CA PHE A 133 -0.70 3.38 -6.62
C PHE A 133 0.40 2.40 -6.21
N LEU A 134 0.81 1.49 -7.10
CA LEU A 134 1.95 0.62 -6.85
C LEU A 134 3.24 1.42 -6.71
N HIS A 135 3.51 2.37 -7.60
CA HIS A 135 4.70 3.23 -7.50
C HIS A 135 4.70 4.05 -6.22
N GLN A 136 3.56 4.64 -5.85
CA GLN A 136 3.41 5.39 -4.61
C GLN A 136 3.59 4.50 -3.37
N LEU A 137 3.05 3.27 -3.38
CA LEU A 137 3.29 2.29 -2.33
C LEU A 137 4.80 2.01 -2.18
N LEU A 138 5.48 1.67 -3.27
CA LEU A 138 6.90 1.33 -3.24
C LEU A 138 7.77 2.51 -2.79
N PHE A 139 7.43 3.73 -3.19
CA PHE A 139 8.04 4.95 -2.68
C PHE A 139 7.91 5.05 -1.16
N GLU A 140 6.70 4.86 -0.61
CA GLU A 140 6.49 4.87 0.84
C GLU A 140 7.25 3.73 1.54
N LEU A 141 7.45 2.58 0.89
CA LEU A 141 8.26 1.48 1.43
C LEU A 141 9.78 1.75 1.38
N GLY A 142 10.23 2.87 0.79
CA GLY A 142 11.62 3.31 0.75
C GLY A 142 12.37 3.00 -0.56
N LEU A 143 11.65 2.71 -1.63
CA LEU A 143 12.23 2.47 -2.96
C LEU A 143 12.30 3.77 -3.77
N GLY A 144 13.36 3.89 -4.57
CA GLY A 144 13.58 5.01 -5.49
C GLY A 144 12.94 4.79 -6.86
N ASP A 145 12.85 5.88 -7.62
CA ASP A 145 12.36 5.91 -9.02
C ASP A 145 13.16 4.96 -9.91
N ASP A 146 14.46 4.84 -9.65
CA ASP A 146 15.38 3.90 -10.30
C ASP A 146 14.92 2.43 -10.29
N ILE A 147 14.03 2.07 -9.35
CA ILE A 147 13.44 0.73 -9.21
C ILE A 147 11.98 0.72 -9.64
N TYR A 148 11.13 1.57 -9.06
CA TYR A 148 9.69 1.43 -9.30
C TYR A 148 9.27 1.84 -10.72
N ASP A 149 9.99 2.75 -11.39
CA ASP A 149 9.68 3.13 -12.77
C ASP A 149 9.93 1.98 -13.78
N ARG A 150 10.65 0.93 -13.35
CA ARG A 150 10.88 -0.27 -14.17
C ARG A 150 9.72 -1.26 -14.13
N LEU A 151 8.78 -1.06 -13.20
CA LEU A 151 7.64 -1.96 -13.00
C LEU A 151 6.47 -1.55 -13.89
N THR A 152 5.80 -2.54 -14.47
CA THR A 152 4.49 -2.39 -15.12
C THR A 152 3.54 -3.50 -14.65
N ILE A 153 2.24 -3.30 -14.87
CA ILE A 153 1.22 -4.32 -14.61
C ILE A 153 0.61 -4.74 -15.94
N GLU A 154 0.74 -6.01 -16.30
CA GLU A 154 0.21 -6.56 -17.55
C GLU A 154 -0.55 -7.86 -17.29
N ASN A 155 -1.82 -7.94 -17.69
CA ASN A 155 -2.68 -9.11 -17.45
C ASN A 155 -2.64 -9.59 -15.98
N ASN A 156 -2.74 -8.64 -15.05
CA ASN A 156 -2.61 -8.86 -13.61
C ASN A 156 -1.30 -9.55 -13.17
N LYS A 157 -0.19 -9.33 -13.90
CA LYS A 157 1.16 -9.74 -13.54
C LYS A 157 2.06 -8.53 -13.34
N LEU A 158 3.01 -8.65 -12.42
CA LEU A 158 4.03 -7.64 -12.19
C LEU A 158 5.20 -7.92 -13.14
N MET A 159 5.41 -7.02 -14.08
CA MET A 159 6.51 -7.10 -15.04
C MET A 159 7.62 -6.14 -14.62
N TYR A 160 8.87 -6.51 -14.87
CA TYR A 160 10.04 -5.67 -14.59
C TYR A 160 10.88 -5.48 -15.84
N SER A 161 11.23 -4.23 -16.12
CA SER A 161 12.05 -3.82 -17.27
C SER A 161 13.54 -3.82 -16.90
N MET A 162 14.31 -4.69 -17.56
CA MET A 162 15.75 -4.82 -17.40
C MET A 162 16.52 -3.66 -18.06
N GLU A 163 17.83 -3.58 -17.88
CA GLU A 163 18.66 -2.56 -18.54
C GLU A 163 18.64 -2.60 -20.07
N ASP A 164 18.39 -3.77 -20.65
CA ASP A 164 18.24 -3.95 -22.10
C ASP A 164 16.82 -3.69 -22.63
N ALA A 165 15.95 -3.12 -21.77
CA ALA A 165 14.54 -2.83 -22.03
C ALA A 165 13.63 -4.06 -22.25
N ARG A 166 14.13 -5.29 -22.12
CA ARG A 166 13.28 -6.48 -22.11
C ARG A 166 12.52 -6.56 -20.78
N GLN A 167 11.29 -7.05 -20.84
CA GLN A 167 10.42 -7.20 -19.69
C GLN A 167 10.23 -8.67 -19.32
N TYR A 168 10.24 -8.95 -18.02
CA TYR A 168 10.06 -10.29 -17.49
C TYR A 168 9.06 -10.28 -16.33
N ASP A 169 8.31 -11.38 -16.19
CA ASP A 169 7.44 -11.63 -15.04
C ASP A 169 8.29 -11.70 -13.77
N MET A 170 7.89 -10.97 -12.73
CA MET A 170 8.61 -10.91 -11.46
C MET A 170 8.83 -12.29 -10.85
N HIS A 171 7.89 -13.23 -11.03
CA HIS A 171 8.06 -14.60 -10.51
C HIS A 171 9.24 -15.33 -11.17
N ILE A 172 9.42 -15.14 -12.49
CA ILE A 172 10.57 -15.71 -13.22
C ILE A 172 11.87 -15.09 -12.72
N LEU A 173 11.88 -13.77 -12.46
CA LEU A 173 13.07 -13.09 -11.95
C LEU A 173 13.43 -13.54 -10.53
N ILE A 174 12.44 -13.79 -9.67
CA ILE A 174 12.64 -14.39 -8.34
C ILE A 174 13.26 -15.78 -8.47
N ASP A 175 12.75 -16.62 -9.39
CA ASP A 175 13.31 -17.95 -9.65
C ASP A 175 14.78 -17.89 -10.06
N ILE A 176 15.10 -17.07 -11.07
CA ILE A 176 16.47 -16.88 -11.58
C ILE A 176 17.40 -16.38 -10.47
N LEU A 177 16.96 -15.40 -9.69
CA LEU A 177 17.77 -14.81 -8.61
C LEU A 177 18.15 -15.87 -7.57
N HIS A 178 17.17 -16.66 -7.11
CA HIS A 178 17.41 -17.70 -6.11
C HIS A 178 18.18 -18.90 -6.67
N GLU A 179 18.00 -19.25 -7.95
CA GLU A 179 18.82 -20.26 -8.60
C GLU A 179 20.29 -19.84 -8.64
N HIS A 180 20.59 -18.58 -8.92
CA HIS A 180 21.95 -18.05 -8.89
C HIS A 180 22.56 -18.11 -7.48
N ILE A 181 21.81 -17.70 -6.46
CA ILE A 181 22.25 -17.76 -5.05
C ILE A 181 22.57 -19.22 -4.66
N ASN A 182 21.69 -20.16 -4.98
CA ASN A 182 21.79 -21.57 -4.58
C ASN A 182 22.89 -22.38 -5.28
N LYS A 183 23.55 -21.85 -6.32
CA LYS A 183 24.72 -22.50 -6.94
C LYS A 183 25.93 -22.58 -6.01
N ASN A 184 25.96 -21.76 -4.97
CA ASN A 184 27.10 -21.65 -4.06
C ASN A 184 26.98 -22.61 -2.88
N GLU A 185 28.12 -22.95 -2.29
CA GLU A 185 28.15 -23.72 -1.04
C GLU A 185 27.55 -22.89 0.10
N MET A 186 26.63 -23.50 0.83
CA MET A 186 25.96 -22.94 2.00
C MET A 186 25.48 -24.09 2.89
N ASP A 187 25.27 -23.82 4.18
CA ASP A 187 24.71 -24.80 5.10
C ASP A 187 23.23 -25.09 4.79
N ILE A 188 22.73 -26.19 5.36
CA ILE A 188 21.41 -26.72 5.04
C ILE A 188 20.28 -25.83 5.55
N ASP A 189 20.47 -25.15 6.69
CA ASP A 189 19.45 -24.30 7.31
C ASP A 189 19.31 -23.00 6.52
N THR A 190 20.43 -22.39 6.14
CA THR A 190 20.45 -21.22 5.25
C THR A 190 19.78 -21.52 3.91
N ARG A 191 20.09 -22.68 3.31
CA ARG A 191 19.45 -23.10 2.05
C ARG A 191 17.94 -23.28 2.21
N ALA A 192 17.51 -23.90 3.31
CA ALA A 192 16.09 -24.07 3.61
C ALA A 192 15.39 -22.72 3.82
N ALA A 193 16.01 -21.79 4.54
CA ALA A 193 15.50 -20.45 4.77
C ALA A 193 15.34 -19.66 3.46
N LEU A 194 16.35 -19.69 2.58
CA LEU A 194 16.28 -19.07 1.26
C LEU A 194 15.16 -19.67 0.39
N GLY A 195 14.97 -20.99 0.46
CA GLY A 195 13.83 -21.67 -0.18
C GLY A 195 12.48 -21.17 0.34
N LYS A 196 12.33 -20.95 1.66
CA LYS A 196 11.13 -20.34 2.24
C LYS A 196 10.97 -18.90 1.74
N ILE A 197 12.01 -18.07 1.80
CA ILE A 197 12.00 -16.67 1.36
C ILE A 197 11.59 -16.54 -0.11
N LYS A 198 12.13 -17.37 -1.00
CA LYS A 198 11.73 -17.43 -2.41
C LYS A 198 10.22 -17.57 -2.57
N ASN A 199 9.63 -18.54 -1.85
CA ASN A 199 8.19 -18.78 -1.88
C ASN A 199 7.39 -17.60 -1.31
N LEU A 200 7.88 -16.99 -0.21
CA LEU A 200 7.28 -15.80 0.39
C LEU A 200 7.29 -14.62 -0.59
N GLN A 201 8.39 -14.37 -1.30
CA GLN A 201 8.51 -13.30 -2.28
C GLN A 201 7.50 -13.47 -3.44
N GLY A 202 7.40 -14.67 -4.02
CA GLY A 202 6.43 -14.95 -5.07
C GLY A 202 4.97 -14.78 -4.60
N GLN A 203 4.66 -15.30 -3.40
CA GLN A 203 3.34 -15.12 -2.79
C GLN A 203 3.04 -13.64 -2.49
N LEU A 204 4.06 -12.84 -2.15
CA LEU A 204 3.90 -11.43 -1.82
C LEU A 204 3.59 -10.61 -3.06
N VAL A 205 4.28 -10.87 -4.17
CA VAL A 205 3.95 -10.27 -5.47
C VAL A 205 2.49 -10.57 -5.84
N SER A 206 2.07 -11.83 -5.68
CA SER A 206 0.70 -12.25 -5.95
C SER A 206 -0.34 -11.58 -5.04
N PHE A 207 -0.01 -11.39 -3.76
CA PHE A 207 -0.84 -10.70 -2.76
C PHE A 207 -0.97 -9.20 -3.05
N ILE A 208 0.12 -8.53 -3.42
CA ILE A 208 0.11 -7.10 -3.77
C ILE A 208 -0.84 -6.83 -4.92
N LEU A 209 -0.82 -7.68 -5.95
CA LEU A 209 -1.73 -7.57 -7.09
C LEU A 209 -3.15 -8.07 -6.82
N GLY A 210 -3.43 -8.67 -5.66
CA GLY A 210 -4.73 -9.27 -5.35
C GLY A 210 -5.12 -10.45 -6.24
N SER A 211 -4.14 -11.17 -6.80
CA SER A 211 -4.37 -12.24 -7.78
C SER A 211 -4.80 -13.59 -7.18
N HIS A 212 -4.34 -13.89 -5.97
CA HIS A 212 -4.55 -15.19 -5.30
C HIS A 212 -5.01 -15.07 -3.85
N ASP A 213 -4.63 -13.97 -3.19
CA ASP A 213 -4.95 -13.70 -1.80
C ASP A 213 -5.22 -12.20 -1.67
N VAL A 214 -6.33 -11.84 -1.04
CA VAL A 214 -6.80 -10.47 -0.88
C VAL A 214 -7.31 -10.32 0.54
N TYR A 215 -7.04 -9.18 1.18
CA TYR A 215 -7.57 -8.87 2.50
C TYR A 215 -8.71 -7.86 2.39
N ASP A 216 -9.64 -7.89 3.33
CA ASP A 216 -10.57 -6.78 3.54
C ASP A 216 -10.33 -6.16 4.92
N PHE A 217 -10.86 -4.97 5.17
CA PHE A 217 -10.72 -4.33 6.47
C PHE A 217 -11.50 -5.11 7.54
N PRO A 218 -10.86 -5.45 8.68
CA PRO A 218 -11.48 -6.24 9.75
C PRO A 218 -12.50 -5.47 10.61
N TYR A 219 -12.81 -4.23 10.23
CA TYR A 219 -13.60 -3.32 11.05
C TYR A 219 -15.08 -3.38 10.64
N ASP A 220 -15.94 -3.28 11.67
CA ASP A 220 -17.38 -3.13 11.48
C ASP A 220 -17.70 -1.63 11.29
N ASP A 221 -17.68 -1.19 10.03
CA ASP A 221 -18.00 0.19 9.64
C ASP A 221 -19.00 0.15 8.48
N PHE A 222 -20.14 0.82 8.66
CA PHE A 222 -21.23 0.87 7.67
C PHE A 222 -20.79 1.47 6.32
N ASN A 223 -19.85 2.41 6.35
CA ASN A 223 -19.30 3.09 5.19
C ASN A 223 -18.08 2.39 4.60
N LYS A 224 -17.58 1.30 5.20
CA LYS A 224 -16.46 0.48 4.68
C LYS A 224 -16.52 0.20 3.17
N PRO A 225 -17.68 -0.14 2.56
CA PRO A 225 -17.74 -0.39 1.12
C PRO A 225 -17.29 0.78 0.23
N PHE A 226 -17.33 2.02 0.73
CA PHE A 226 -16.88 3.22 0.00
C PHE A 226 -15.37 3.46 0.08
N ALA A 227 -14.63 2.69 0.89
CA ALA A 227 -13.16 2.70 0.87
C ALA A 227 -12.58 1.99 -0.37
N GLU A 228 -13.35 1.08 -0.97
CA GLU A 228 -13.01 0.47 -2.27
C GLU A 228 -13.40 1.41 -3.40
N ALA A 229 -12.42 1.74 -4.25
CA ALA A 229 -12.57 2.78 -5.26
C ALA A 229 -13.62 2.45 -6.33
N THR A 230 -13.69 1.19 -6.79
CA THR A 230 -14.66 0.78 -7.81
C THR A 230 -16.09 0.98 -7.32
N MET A 231 -16.38 0.55 -6.09
CA MET A 231 -17.65 0.72 -5.40
C MET A 231 -17.95 2.20 -5.15
N PHE A 232 -16.94 2.98 -4.72
CA PHE A 232 -17.07 4.43 -4.53
C PHE A 232 -17.47 5.13 -5.82
N ILE A 233 -16.73 4.90 -6.92
CA ILE A 233 -16.94 5.53 -8.22
C ILE A 233 -18.31 5.12 -8.79
N HIS A 234 -18.62 3.83 -8.76
CA HIS A 234 -19.90 3.32 -9.23
C HIS A 234 -21.07 3.96 -8.46
N ALA A 235 -20.97 4.05 -7.13
CA ALA A 235 -21.97 4.72 -6.31
C ALA A 235 -22.06 6.22 -6.60
N TYR A 236 -20.93 6.89 -6.84
CA TYR A 236 -20.89 8.32 -7.17
C TYR A 236 -21.58 8.62 -8.51
N ASN A 237 -21.32 7.79 -9.53
CA ASN A 237 -21.93 7.90 -10.86
C ASN A 237 -23.42 7.56 -10.84
N SER A 238 -23.82 6.57 -10.05
CA SER A 238 -25.22 6.10 -9.99
C SER A 238 -26.10 6.95 -9.09
N ASN A 239 -25.60 7.37 -7.92
CA ASN A 239 -26.31 8.17 -6.94
C ASN A 239 -25.33 9.06 -6.16
N LYS A 240 -24.95 10.18 -6.78
CA LYS A 240 -24.02 11.16 -6.21
C LYS A 240 -24.39 11.57 -4.78
N ASN A 241 -25.67 11.84 -4.51
CA ASN A 241 -26.13 12.27 -3.18
C ASN A 241 -25.82 11.26 -2.08
N ARG A 242 -25.93 9.95 -2.35
CA ARG A 242 -25.56 8.90 -1.39
C ARG A 242 -24.10 9.01 -0.98
N VAL A 243 -23.19 9.25 -1.94
CA VAL A 243 -21.77 9.44 -1.63
C VAL A 243 -21.55 10.72 -0.85
N LEU A 244 -22.27 11.81 -1.17
CA LEU A 244 -22.14 13.05 -0.39
C LEU A 244 -22.62 12.90 1.05
N GLU A 245 -23.61 12.05 1.33
CA GLU A 245 -24.02 11.72 2.70
C GLU A 245 -22.90 10.98 3.44
N VAL A 246 -22.27 10.01 2.80
CA VAL A 246 -21.11 9.28 3.34
C VAL A 246 -19.95 10.25 3.65
N LEU A 247 -19.67 11.23 2.79
CA LEU A 247 -18.64 12.25 3.06
C LEU A 247 -18.95 13.11 4.29
N ILE A 248 -20.23 13.33 4.59
CA ILE A 248 -20.65 14.03 5.81
C ILE A 248 -20.44 13.13 7.04
N ASP A 249 -20.73 11.84 6.92
CA ASP A 249 -20.50 10.89 8.02
C ASP A 249 -19.02 10.74 8.36
N CYS A 250 -18.13 10.92 7.38
CA CYS A 250 -16.67 10.88 7.54
C CYS A 250 -16.12 11.97 8.49
N ILE A 251 -16.89 13.01 8.83
CA ILE A 251 -16.47 14.07 9.78
C ILE A 251 -17.19 14.01 11.12
N ASN A 252 -17.84 12.89 11.43
CA ASN A 252 -18.50 12.70 12.72
C ASN A 252 -17.46 12.68 13.87
N GLU A 253 -17.67 13.51 14.89
CA GLU A 253 -16.74 13.69 16.00
C GLU A 253 -16.67 12.47 16.92
N HIS A 254 -17.68 11.59 16.88
CA HIS A 254 -17.80 10.41 17.74
C HIS A 254 -17.19 9.13 17.15
N GLN A 255 -16.46 9.23 16.04
CA GLN A 255 -15.83 8.07 15.40
C GLN A 255 -14.70 7.49 16.27
N SER A 256 -14.70 6.17 16.37
CA SER A 256 -13.58 5.35 16.84
C SER A 256 -12.36 5.51 15.91
N PRO A 257 -11.15 5.10 16.36
CA PRO A 257 -9.95 5.17 15.53
C PRO A 257 -10.05 4.39 14.20
N THR A 258 -10.73 3.25 14.20
CA THR A 258 -10.93 2.41 13.01
C THR A 258 -11.94 3.02 12.04
N GLU A 259 -13.02 3.64 12.54
CA GLU A 259 -13.98 4.38 11.70
C GLU A 259 -13.35 5.63 11.08
N LYS A 260 -12.52 6.37 11.84
CA LYS A 260 -11.72 7.49 11.30
C LYS A 260 -10.78 7.04 10.21
N PHE A 261 -10.19 5.87 10.36
CA PHE A 261 -9.32 5.29 9.34
C PHE A 261 -10.08 5.01 8.05
N ILE A 262 -11.22 4.31 8.12
CA ILE A 262 -12.10 4.07 6.96
C ILE A 262 -12.54 5.40 6.33
N SER A 263 -12.94 6.38 7.15
CA SER A 263 -13.36 7.70 6.69
C SER A 263 -12.26 8.43 5.91
N ASN A 264 -11.02 8.34 6.36
CA ASN A 264 -9.89 8.90 5.64
C ASN A 264 -9.69 8.23 4.27
N LEU A 265 -9.84 6.90 4.16
CA LEU A 265 -9.75 6.20 2.87
C LEU A 265 -10.85 6.66 1.90
N ILE A 266 -12.07 6.88 2.39
CA ILE A 266 -13.20 7.40 1.59
C ILE A 266 -12.92 8.83 1.12
N LEU A 267 -12.42 9.69 2.01
CA LEU A 267 -12.02 11.05 1.64
C LEU A 267 -10.88 11.05 0.60
N MET A 268 -9.91 10.12 0.71
CA MET A 268 -8.87 9.92 -0.29
C MET A 268 -9.44 9.51 -1.65
N ASN A 269 -10.46 8.63 -1.68
CA ASN A 269 -11.17 8.29 -2.92
C ASN A 269 -11.84 9.53 -3.56
N TYR A 270 -12.52 10.35 -2.77
CA TYR A 270 -13.12 11.59 -3.29
C TYR A 270 -12.07 12.56 -3.83
N SER A 271 -10.96 12.73 -3.11
CA SER A 271 -9.84 13.57 -3.53
C SER A 271 -9.25 13.09 -4.87
N TYR A 272 -8.95 11.79 -4.99
CA TYR A 272 -8.27 11.25 -6.17
C TYR A 272 -9.18 11.08 -7.38
N PHE A 273 -10.32 10.41 -7.22
CA PHE A 273 -11.16 10.02 -8.36
C PHE A 273 -12.11 11.12 -8.82
N ILE A 274 -12.47 12.07 -7.95
CA ILE A 274 -13.41 13.14 -8.29
C ILE A 274 -12.69 14.48 -8.39
N LEU A 275 -12.06 14.93 -7.31
CA LEU A 275 -11.58 16.31 -7.19
C LEU A 275 -10.28 16.59 -7.95
N LYS A 276 -9.34 15.64 -8.01
CA LYS A 276 -8.06 15.80 -8.71
C LYS A 276 -8.25 16.22 -10.17
N SER A 277 -9.18 15.58 -10.88
CA SER A 277 -9.46 15.83 -12.30
C SER A 277 -10.54 16.89 -12.51
N ASN A 278 -11.49 17.04 -11.58
CA ASN A 278 -12.56 18.03 -11.66
C ASN A 278 -12.80 18.73 -10.30
N PRO A 279 -11.94 19.70 -9.92
CA PRO A 279 -12.07 20.40 -8.64
C PRO A 279 -13.40 21.13 -8.45
N SER A 280 -14.11 21.46 -9.54
CA SER A 280 -15.41 22.15 -9.50
C SER A 280 -16.52 21.31 -8.87
N GLU A 281 -16.37 19.98 -8.77
CA GLU A 281 -17.32 19.10 -8.07
C GLU A 281 -17.49 19.46 -6.59
N ILE A 282 -16.51 20.15 -5.99
CA ILE A 282 -16.63 20.67 -4.62
C ILE A 282 -17.82 21.64 -4.46
N THR A 283 -18.21 22.33 -5.54
CA THR A 283 -19.35 23.26 -5.54
C THR A 283 -20.69 22.56 -5.47
N TYR A 284 -20.77 21.34 -6.04
CA TYR A 284 -21.94 20.50 -5.93
C TYR A 284 -22.11 20.03 -4.49
N PHE A 285 -21.03 19.60 -3.85
CA PHE A 285 -21.03 19.26 -2.43
C PHE A 285 -21.39 20.46 -1.53
N LYS A 286 -20.84 21.65 -1.80
CA LYS A 286 -21.26 22.91 -1.14
C LYS A 286 -22.76 23.14 -1.26
N CYS A 287 -23.33 22.95 -2.45
CA CYS A 287 -24.76 23.11 -2.68
C CYS A 287 -25.59 22.09 -1.90
N PHE A 288 -25.13 20.84 -1.83
CA PHE A 288 -25.75 19.77 -1.05
C PHE A 288 -25.80 20.11 0.45
N CYS A 289 -24.73 20.70 0.99
CA CYS A 289 -24.63 21.10 2.40
C CYS A 289 -25.35 22.42 2.75
N LYS A 290 -26.07 23.09 1.82
CA LYS A 290 -26.68 24.43 2.07
C LYS A 290 -27.53 24.51 3.34
N LYS A 291 -28.20 23.42 3.72
CA LYS A 291 -29.07 23.35 4.92
C LYS A 291 -28.36 22.80 6.17
N LYS A 292 -27.06 22.49 6.10
CA LYS A 292 -26.26 21.90 7.19
C LYS A 292 -25.11 22.85 7.55
N PRO A 293 -25.31 23.81 8.46
CA PRO A 293 -24.31 24.83 8.80
C PRO A 293 -22.98 24.20 9.22
N GLY A 294 -21.86 24.73 8.72
CA GLY A 294 -20.51 24.29 9.10
C GLY A 294 -20.05 22.95 8.51
N VAL A 295 -20.96 22.06 8.10
CA VAL A 295 -20.61 20.72 7.57
C VAL A 295 -19.70 20.80 6.35
N PHE A 296 -20.00 21.69 5.41
CA PHE A 296 -19.15 21.91 4.24
C PHE A 296 -17.71 22.29 4.63
N MET A 297 -17.55 23.18 5.62
CA MET A 297 -16.24 23.61 6.10
C MET A 297 -15.47 22.46 6.76
N LYS A 298 -16.15 21.61 7.55
CA LYS A 298 -15.52 20.46 8.22
C LYS A 298 -14.98 19.46 7.19
N VAL A 299 -15.79 19.08 6.20
CA VAL A 299 -15.36 18.15 5.14
C VAL A 299 -14.26 18.77 4.28
N LEU A 300 -14.36 20.06 3.92
CA LEU A 300 -13.29 20.75 3.18
C LEU A 300 -11.98 20.80 3.98
N SER A 301 -12.03 21.02 5.30
CA SER A 301 -10.85 20.96 6.17
C SER A 301 -10.25 19.56 6.15
N ALA A 302 -11.06 18.52 6.36
CA ALA A 302 -10.61 17.13 6.38
C ALA A 302 -9.94 16.72 5.06
N LEU A 303 -10.54 17.07 3.92
CA LEU A 303 -9.97 16.79 2.59
C LEU A 303 -8.58 17.40 2.40
N LEU A 304 -8.39 18.63 2.85
CA LEU A 304 -7.12 19.34 2.70
C LEU A 304 -6.09 18.97 3.79
N GLU A 305 -6.54 18.56 4.98
CA GLU A 305 -5.66 18.06 6.06
C GLU A 305 -5.04 16.72 5.71
N ILE A 306 -5.76 15.86 4.99
CA ILE A 306 -5.25 14.57 4.49
C ILE A 306 -4.14 14.77 3.45
N ARG A 307 -4.11 15.91 2.74
CA ARG A 307 -3.10 16.28 1.72
C ARG A 307 -2.90 15.22 0.63
N PHE A 308 -4.00 14.60 0.19
CA PHE A 308 -3.95 13.53 -0.81
C PHE A 308 -4.37 14.05 -2.19
N PHE A 309 -3.39 14.26 -3.09
CA PHE A 309 -3.55 14.72 -4.48
C PHE A 309 -4.25 16.06 -4.73
N ILE A 310 -4.79 16.71 -3.69
CA ILE A 310 -5.40 18.02 -3.75
C ILE A 310 -4.85 18.92 -2.64
N ASP A 311 -4.83 20.22 -2.92
CA ASP A 311 -4.43 21.27 -2.00
C ASP A 311 -5.34 22.50 -2.18
N LYS A 312 -5.06 23.59 -1.45
CA LYS A 312 -5.84 24.83 -1.60
C LYS A 312 -5.80 25.39 -3.02
N SER A 313 -4.66 25.25 -3.72
CA SER A 313 -4.46 25.76 -5.06
C SER A 313 -5.30 25.01 -6.10
N SER A 314 -5.59 23.73 -5.84
CA SER A 314 -6.45 22.88 -6.66
C SER A 314 -7.87 23.46 -6.85
N PHE A 315 -8.34 24.26 -5.89
CA PHE A 315 -9.66 24.88 -5.91
C PHE A 315 -9.69 26.32 -6.42
N THR A 316 -8.60 26.79 -7.02
CA THR A 316 -8.58 28.12 -7.64
C THR A 316 -9.71 28.25 -8.67
N ASN A 317 -10.45 29.35 -8.64
CA ASN A 317 -11.58 29.65 -9.54
C ASN A 317 -12.82 28.74 -9.43
N THR A 318 -12.89 27.86 -8.42
CA THR A 318 -14.10 27.05 -8.18
C THR A 318 -15.22 27.78 -7.44
N GLY A 319 -15.03 29.06 -7.06
CA GLY A 319 -16.05 29.85 -6.36
C GLY A 319 -16.22 29.51 -4.87
N ILE A 320 -15.21 28.87 -4.26
CA ILE A 320 -15.17 28.59 -2.81
C ILE A 320 -14.08 29.36 -2.05
N ASN A 321 -13.46 30.40 -2.67
CA ASN A 321 -12.36 31.18 -2.10
C ASN A 321 -12.65 31.73 -0.68
N TYR A 322 -13.90 32.12 -0.41
CA TYR A 322 -14.33 32.56 0.92
C TYR A 322 -14.14 31.48 2.00
N TYR A 323 -14.36 30.21 1.65
CA TYR A 323 -14.19 29.09 2.58
C TYR A 323 -12.72 28.76 2.78
N LEU A 324 -11.93 28.75 1.68
CA LEU A 324 -10.49 28.50 1.71
C LEU A 324 -9.74 29.52 2.58
N SER A 325 -10.12 30.80 2.53
CA SER A 325 -9.50 31.86 3.34
C SER A 325 -9.76 31.74 4.85
N ARG A 326 -10.78 30.98 5.25
CA ARG A 326 -11.14 30.75 6.66
C ARG A 326 -10.48 29.52 7.26
N LEU A 327 -9.84 28.66 6.45
CA LEU A 327 -9.11 27.49 6.92
C LEU A 327 -7.72 27.90 7.45
N LYS A 328 -7.50 27.71 8.75
CA LYS A 328 -6.21 27.93 9.42
C LYS A 328 -5.39 26.64 9.44
N GLY A 329 -4.06 26.72 9.31
CA GLY A 329 -3.15 25.57 9.48
C GLY A 329 -3.08 24.59 8.30
N VAL A 330 -3.99 24.71 7.34
CA VAL A 330 -4.00 23.97 6.08
C VAL A 330 -3.22 24.77 5.03
N LYS A 331 -2.15 24.20 4.46
CA LYS A 331 -1.38 24.83 3.38
C LYS A 331 -2.01 24.54 2.03
#